data_AF-A0A965UPS3-F1
#
_entry.id   AF-A0A965UPS3-F1
#
_cell.length_a   1.000
_cell.length_b   1.000
_cell.length_c   1.000
_cell.angle_alpha   90.00
_cell.angle_beta   90.00
_cell.angle_gamma   90.00
#
_symmetry.space_group_name_H-M   'P 1'
#
loop_
_entity.id
_entity.type
_entity.pdbx_description
1 polymer ?
#
loop_
_entity_poly.entity_id
_entity_poly.type
_entity_poly.pdbx_seq_one_letter_code
_entity_poly.pdbx_strand_id
1 'polypeptide(L)'
;MSAQLNKFLDVARGEEGFIEGPAENQTHYQKANQPWCGAFVNFCAKKAKVTSIPNCTFTPSGAEAFQAKGKWEDAEVATPLPGDIVFFDFPSDGIDRISHVGIVLQVRDDGTVVTIEGNTAPDKKGDQRNGGQVCRKVRAYKKKNRGKLQPSLPVFIVG
;
A
#
# COMPACT_ATOMS: atom_id res chain seq x y z
N MET A 1 -9.56 11.25 -14.99
CA MET A 1 -9.64 10.51 -13.71
C MET A 1 -11.05 10.68 -13.15
N SER A 2 -11.70 9.62 -12.64
CA SER A 2 -13.10 9.73 -12.18
C SER A 2 -13.21 10.50 -10.86
N ALA A 3 -14.36 11.11 -10.57
CA ALA A 3 -14.57 11.85 -9.33
C ALA A 3 -14.37 10.97 -8.08
N GLN A 4 -14.72 9.68 -8.18
CA GLN A 4 -14.56 8.71 -7.11
C GLN A 4 -13.09 8.37 -6.85
N LEU A 5 -12.29 8.25 -7.90
CA LEU A 5 -10.85 8.02 -7.79
C LEU A 5 -10.13 9.22 -7.19
N ASN A 6 -10.48 10.45 -7.60
CA ASN A 6 -9.94 11.65 -6.95
C ASN A 6 -10.25 11.65 -5.45
N LYS A 7 -11.51 11.36 -5.08
CA LYS A 7 -11.89 11.25 -3.67
C LYS A 7 -11.11 10.17 -2.92
N PHE A 8 -10.83 9.02 -3.54
CA PHE A 8 -10.03 7.96 -2.94
C PHE A 8 -8.61 8.43 -2.60
N LEU A 9 -7.96 9.10 -3.56
CA LEU A 9 -6.64 9.68 -3.36
C LEU A 9 -6.64 10.82 -2.34
N ASP A 10 -7.68 11.65 -2.32
CA ASP A 10 -7.80 12.77 -1.39
C ASP A 10 -8.03 12.30 0.05
N VAL A 11 -8.85 11.26 0.25
CA VAL A 11 -9.00 10.64 1.58
C VAL A 11 -7.66 10.08 2.04
N ALA A 12 -6.96 9.33 1.19
CA ALA A 12 -5.68 8.74 1.56
C ALA A 12 -4.65 9.83 1.94
N ARG A 13 -4.54 10.90 1.15
CA ARG A 13 -3.68 12.06 1.46
C ARG A 13 -4.07 12.77 2.76
N GLY A 14 -5.36 12.81 3.08
CA GLY A 14 -5.86 13.42 4.32
C GLY A 14 -5.41 12.70 5.59
N GLU A 15 -5.04 11.43 5.48
CA GLU A 15 -4.53 10.61 6.59
C GLU A 15 -3.00 10.66 6.72
N GLU A 16 -2.30 11.33 5.80
CA GLU A 16 -0.84 11.41 5.81
C GLU A 16 -0.32 12.02 7.13
N GLY A 17 0.63 11.33 7.76
CA GLY A 17 1.17 11.73 9.04
C GLY A 17 0.39 11.23 10.25
N PHE A 18 -0.77 10.56 10.08
CA PHE A 18 -1.46 9.89 11.18
C PHE A 18 -0.52 8.87 11.84
N ILE A 19 -0.40 8.95 13.17
CA ILE A 19 0.37 8.04 14.01
C ILE A 19 -0.62 7.28 14.90
N GLU A 20 -0.40 5.98 15.07
CA GLU A 20 -1.22 5.16 15.97
C GLU A 20 -1.18 5.63 17.43
N GLY A 21 -2.18 5.23 18.20
CA GLY A 21 -2.31 5.59 19.61
C GLY A 21 -1.24 4.94 20.51
N PRO A 22 -1.28 5.22 21.82
CA PRO A 22 -0.28 4.72 22.78
C PRO A 22 -0.28 3.20 22.93
N ALA A 23 -1.38 2.52 22.58
CA ALA A 23 -1.41 1.07 22.48
C ALA A 23 -0.99 0.61 21.08
N GLU A 24 -0.30 -0.53 21.01
CA GLU A 24 0.19 -1.10 19.76
C GLU A 24 -0.92 -1.19 18.70
N ASN A 25 -0.65 -0.67 17.50
CA ASN A 25 -1.58 -0.74 16.37
C ASN A 25 -2.97 -0.11 16.65
N GLN A 26 -3.07 0.80 17.62
CA GLN A 26 -4.34 1.47 17.96
C GLN A 26 -4.69 2.53 16.92
N THR A 27 -5.72 2.25 16.11
CA THR A 27 -6.16 3.17 15.06
C THR A 27 -7.67 3.35 15.06
N HIS A 28 -8.16 4.31 14.27
CA HIS A 28 -9.59 4.44 13.99
C HIS A 28 -10.04 3.62 12.77
N TYR A 29 -9.11 2.87 12.14
CA TYR A 29 -9.39 2.00 10.99
C TYR A 29 -9.85 0.60 11.41
N GLN A 30 -9.32 0.08 12.53
CA GLN A 30 -9.62 -1.26 13.05
C GLN A 30 -9.30 -1.39 14.55
N LYS A 31 -9.55 -2.58 15.11
CA LYS A 31 -9.16 -2.92 16.49
C LYS A 31 -7.63 -2.93 16.65
N ALA A 32 -7.15 -2.51 17.81
CA ALA A 32 -5.72 -2.50 18.19
C ALA A 32 -5.07 -3.91 18.17
N ASN A 33 -3.74 -3.93 18.28
CA ASN A 33 -2.87 -5.13 18.27
C ASN A 33 -2.92 -5.94 16.97
N GLN A 34 -3.24 -5.29 15.84
CA GLN A 34 -3.26 -5.91 14.51
C GLN A 34 -2.63 -4.97 13.48
N PRO A 35 -1.73 -5.45 12.61
CA PRO A 35 -1.17 -4.62 11.54
C PRO A 35 -2.29 -4.01 10.68
N TRP A 36 -2.19 -2.71 10.39
CA TRP A 36 -3.33 -1.94 9.87
C TRP A 36 -3.13 -1.33 8.48
N CYS A 37 -2.07 -1.70 7.75
CA CYS A 37 -1.84 -1.25 6.36
C CYS A 37 -3.05 -1.55 5.44
N GLY A 38 -3.60 -2.76 5.51
CA GLY A 38 -4.79 -3.15 4.75
C GLY A 38 -6.09 -2.51 5.24
N ALA A 39 -6.22 -2.29 6.55
CA ALA A 39 -7.37 -1.59 7.11
C ALA A 39 -7.42 -0.12 6.69
N PHE A 40 -6.25 0.52 6.57
CA PHE A 40 -6.11 1.86 6.01
C PHE A 40 -6.61 1.93 4.55
N VAL A 41 -6.21 0.98 3.69
CA VAL A 41 -6.70 0.91 2.30
C VAL A 41 -8.23 0.75 2.26
N ASN A 42 -8.76 -0.18 3.05
CA ASN A 42 -10.21 -0.41 3.16
C ASN A 42 -10.98 0.82 3.66
N PHE A 43 -10.42 1.53 4.64
CA PHE A 43 -11.00 2.77 5.16
C PHE A 43 -11.08 3.84 4.07
N CYS A 44 -9.99 4.05 3.33
CA CYS A 44 -9.94 5.01 2.22
C CYS A 44 -10.98 4.65 1.15
N ALA A 45 -11.05 3.38 0.76
CA ALA A 45 -12.02 2.90 -0.24
C ALA A 45 -13.45 3.13 0.25
N LYS A 46 -13.77 2.79 1.49
CA LYS A 46 -15.09 2.98 2.10
C LYS A 46 -15.50 4.46 2.15
N LYS A 47 -14.62 5.36 2.59
CA LYS A 47 -14.88 6.82 2.64
C LYS A 47 -15.08 7.43 1.24
N ALA A 48 -14.36 6.92 0.25
CA ALA A 48 -14.52 7.29 -1.15
C ALA A 48 -15.68 6.57 -1.85
N LYS A 49 -16.35 5.64 -1.16
CA LYS A 49 -17.41 4.77 -1.69
C LYS A 49 -16.94 3.84 -2.83
N VAL A 50 -15.64 3.56 -2.94
CA VAL A 50 -15.07 2.62 -3.92
C VAL A 50 -15.40 1.19 -3.50
N THR A 51 -16.07 0.44 -4.37
CA THR A 51 -16.52 -0.93 -4.10
C THR A 51 -15.78 -1.99 -4.92
N SER A 52 -14.95 -1.59 -5.88
CA SER A 52 -14.16 -2.49 -6.72
C SER A 52 -12.99 -3.14 -5.98
N ILE A 53 -12.47 -2.47 -4.94
CA ILE A 53 -11.36 -2.93 -4.10
C ILE A 53 -11.88 -4.02 -3.13
N PRO A 54 -11.37 -5.26 -3.17
CA PRO A 54 -11.67 -6.29 -2.19
C PRO A 54 -11.10 -5.91 -0.81
N ASN A 55 -11.57 -6.60 0.22
CA ASN A 55 -11.05 -6.40 1.56
C ASN A 55 -9.55 -6.77 1.61
N CYS A 56 -8.71 -5.80 1.98
CA CYS A 56 -7.26 -5.95 2.08
C CYS A 56 -6.73 -6.08 3.52
N THR A 57 -7.59 -6.15 4.55
CA THR A 57 -7.18 -6.18 5.97
C THR A 57 -6.18 -7.31 6.24
N PHE A 58 -6.41 -8.48 5.65
CA PHE A 58 -5.39 -9.51 5.55
C PHE A 58 -4.82 -9.50 4.13
N THR A 59 -3.56 -9.06 4.02
CA THR A 59 -2.95 -8.75 2.72
C THR A 59 -2.89 -9.93 1.75
N PRO A 60 -2.62 -11.20 2.15
CA PRO A 60 -2.67 -12.33 1.23
C PRO A 60 -4.06 -12.57 0.63
N SER A 61 -5.11 -12.55 1.44
CA SER A 61 -6.47 -12.75 0.92
C SER A 61 -6.94 -11.59 0.03
N GLY A 62 -6.47 -10.36 0.29
CA GLY A 62 -6.70 -9.24 -0.61
C GLY A 62 -6.07 -9.48 -1.99
N ALA A 63 -4.82 -9.96 -2.02
CA ALA A 63 -4.12 -10.33 -3.24
C ALA A 63 -4.81 -11.48 -4.00
N GLU A 64 -5.14 -12.58 -3.32
CA GLU A 64 -5.89 -13.70 -3.90
C GLU A 64 -7.23 -13.26 -4.50
N ALA A 65 -7.95 -12.36 -3.82
CA ALA A 65 -9.21 -11.84 -4.32
C ALA A 65 -9.05 -11.00 -5.60
N PHE A 66 -7.94 -10.28 -5.75
CA PHE A 66 -7.63 -9.57 -6.98
C PHE A 66 -7.18 -10.50 -8.11
N GLN A 67 -6.41 -11.55 -7.79
CA GLN A 67 -6.04 -12.60 -8.74
C GLN A 67 -7.29 -13.31 -9.28
N ALA A 68 -8.21 -13.71 -8.40
CA ALA A 68 -9.47 -14.35 -8.78
C ALA A 68 -10.37 -13.46 -9.67
N LYS A 69 -10.22 -12.14 -9.58
CA LYS A 69 -10.92 -11.16 -10.43
C LYS A 69 -10.20 -10.85 -11.75
N GLY A 70 -9.04 -11.47 -12.02
CA GLY A 70 -8.22 -11.18 -13.20
C GLY A 70 -7.66 -9.75 -13.20
N LYS A 71 -7.50 -9.14 -12.03
CA LYS A 71 -7.03 -7.76 -11.85
C LYS A 71 -5.57 -7.65 -11.41
N TRP A 72 -4.93 -8.78 -11.19
CA TRP A 72 -3.57 -8.89 -10.70
C TRP A 72 -2.56 -8.80 -11.83
N GLU A 73 -1.59 -7.89 -11.72
CA GLU A 73 -0.48 -7.75 -12.67
C GLU A 73 0.87 -7.86 -11.95
N ASP A 74 1.77 -8.66 -12.52
CA ASP A 74 3.16 -8.76 -12.09
C ASP A 74 3.88 -7.42 -12.30
N ALA A 75 4.61 -6.94 -11.28
CA ALA A 75 5.26 -5.63 -11.32
C ALA A 75 6.20 -5.41 -12.53
N GLU A 76 6.74 -6.49 -13.11
CA GLU A 76 7.61 -6.41 -14.30
C GLU A 76 6.89 -5.91 -15.56
N VAL A 77 5.61 -6.25 -15.71
CA VAL A 77 4.79 -5.94 -16.89
C VAL A 77 3.68 -4.95 -16.59
N ALA A 78 3.41 -4.69 -15.31
CA ALA A 78 2.38 -3.78 -14.87
C ALA A 78 2.60 -2.34 -15.35
N THR A 79 1.51 -1.66 -15.67
CA THR A 79 1.49 -0.22 -15.95
C THR A 79 0.72 0.51 -14.85
N PRO A 80 1.40 0.94 -13.77
CA PRO A 80 0.71 1.55 -12.64
C PRO A 80 -0.04 2.80 -13.04
N LEU A 81 -1.11 3.08 -12.30
CA LEU A 81 -1.90 4.29 -12.35
C LEU A 81 -2.13 4.82 -10.93
N PRO A 82 -2.30 6.14 -10.75
CA PRO A 82 -2.76 6.67 -9.48
C PRO A 82 -4.12 6.06 -9.11
N GLY A 83 -4.22 5.52 -7.90
CA GLY A 83 -5.38 4.79 -7.39
C GLY A 83 -5.17 3.29 -7.26
N ASP A 84 -4.17 2.74 -7.93
CA ASP A 84 -3.90 1.31 -7.87
C ASP A 84 -3.45 0.91 -6.46
N ILE A 85 -3.79 -0.31 -6.10
CA ILE A 85 -3.35 -0.97 -4.88
C ILE A 85 -2.05 -1.71 -5.19
N VAL A 86 -1.04 -1.51 -4.36
CA VAL A 86 0.27 -2.14 -4.51
C VAL A 86 0.54 -3.03 -3.29
N PHE A 87 0.91 -4.28 -3.54
CA PHE A 87 1.24 -5.25 -2.50
C PHE A 87 2.76 -5.46 -2.43
N PHE A 88 3.28 -5.62 -1.22
CA PHE A 88 4.70 -5.79 -0.95
C PHE A 88 4.97 -7.05 -0.14
N ASP A 89 6.10 -7.65 -0.48
CA ASP A 89 6.81 -8.63 0.32
C ASP A 89 8.17 -8.00 0.65
N PHE A 90 8.42 -7.74 1.94
CA PHE A 90 9.62 -7.05 2.38
C PHE A 90 10.69 -8.09 2.72
N PRO A 91 11.79 -8.18 1.97
CA PRO A 91 12.84 -9.13 2.29
C PRO A 91 13.40 -8.82 3.67
N SER A 92 13.69 -9.88 4.43
CA SER A 92 14.27 -9.83 5.78
C SER A 92 13.31 -9.36 6.89
N ASP A 93 11.99 -9.33 6.67
CA ASP A 93 10.99 -9.16 7.73
C ASP A 93 10.64 -10.47 8.48
N GLY A 94 11.23 -11.60 8.05
CA GLY A 94 10.99 -12.94 8.59
C GLY A 94 9.71 -13.61 8.06
N ILE A 95 9.05 -13.02 7.06
CA ILE A 95 7.80 -13.48 6.45
C ILE A 95 8.01 -13.64 4.95
N ASP A 96 8.03 -14.88 4.47
CA ASP A 96 8.17 -15.19 3.03
C ASP A 96 6.80 -15.19 2.32
N ARG A 97 6.10 -14.05 2.40
CA ARG A 97 4.83 -13.79 1.70
C ARG A 97 4.50 -12.30 1.70
N ILE A 98 3.53 -11.92 0.88
CA ILE A 98 2.87 -10.60 0.92
C ILE A 98 2.53 -10.22 2.37
N SER A 99 3.16 -9.15 2.85
CA SER A 99 3.10 -8.71 4.24
C SER A 99 2.69 -7.24 4.39
N HIS A 100 2.58 -6.48 3.28
CA HIS A 100 2.22 -5.07 3.31
C HIS A 100 1.46 -4.63 2.04
N VAL A 101 0.75 -3.50 2.12
CA VAL A 101 -0.05 -2.94 1.03
C VAL A 101 -0.10 -1.41 1.10
N GLY A 102 -0.20 -0.75 -0.06
CA GLY A 102 -0.31 0.71 -0.17
C GLY A 102 -1.16 1.15 -1.35
N ILE A 103 -1.34 2.48 -1.48
CA ILE A 103 -2.10 3.12 -2.57
C ILE A 103 -1.12 3.93 -3.42
N VAL A 104 -1.14 3.76 -4.74
CA VAL A 104 -0.34 4.56 -5.68
C VAL A 104 -0.92 5.96 -5.79
N LEU A 105 -0.11 6.99 -5.48
CA LEU A 105 -0.45 8.39 -5.64
C LEU A 105 0.03 8.96 -6.98
N GLN A 106 1.18 8.49 -7.48
CA GLN A 106 1.82 9.01 -8.67
C GLN A 106 2.78 7.98 -9.26
N VAL A 107 2.88 7.94 -10.59
CA VAL A 107 3.90 7.18 -11.32
C VAL A 107 5.00 8.12 -11.79
N ARG A 108 6.25 7.67 -11.69
CA ARG A 108 7.43 8.39 -12.15
C ARG A 108 8.02 7.72 -13.39
N ASP A 109 8.75 8.49 -14.19
CA ASP A 109 9.40 8.05 -15.43
C ASP A 109 10.65 7.17 -15.18
N ASP A 110 11.15 7.13 -13.95
CA ASP A 110 12.32 6.35 -13.53
C ASP A 110 12.00 4.90 -13.12
N GLY A 111 10.76 4.43 -13.31
CA GLY A 111 10.33 3.08 -12.91
C GLY A 111 10.02 2.96 -11.43
N THR A 112 9.67 4.07 -10.77
CA THR A 112 9.18 4.13 -9.40
C THR A 112 7.76 4.69 -9.32
N VAL A 113 7.10 4.44 -8.21
CA VAL A 113 5.82 5.02 -7.83
C VAL A 113 5.94 5.73 -6.49
N VAL A 114 5.19 6.82 -6.34
CA VAL A 114 4.90 7.41 -5.03
C VAL A 114 3.66 6.71 -4.49
N THR A 115 3.76 6.18 -3.30
CA THR A 115 2.67 5.50 -2.59
C THR A 115 2.32 6.28 -1.33
N ILE A 116 1.11 6.04 -0.82
CA ILE A 116 0.75 6.32 0.57
C ILE A 116 0.37 5.02 1.25
N GLU A 117 1.03 4.77 2.37
CA GLU A 117 1.04 3.48 3.06
C GLU A 117 0.71 3.70 4.53
N GLY A 118 -0.23 2.92 5.06
CA GLY A 118 -0.50 2.87 6.50
C GLY A 118 0.40 1.85 7.18
N ASN A 119 0.61 2.02 8.48
CA ASN A 119 1.43 1.15 9.32
C ASN A 119 2.88 0.97 8.85
N THR A 120 3.51 2.05 8.43
CA THR A 120 4.90 2.08 8.01
C THR A 120 5.66 3.15 8.78
N ALA A 121 6.95 3.32 8.49
CA ALA A 121 7.80 4.32 9.12
C ALA A 121 8.21 5.44 8.13
N PRO A 122 8.46 6.66 8.60
CA PRO A 122 8.80 7.80 7.75
C PRO A 122 10.19 7.66 7.12
N ASP A 123 11.14 7.05 7.82
CA ASP A 123 12.49 6.80 7.35
C ASP A 123 12.75 5.31 7.09
N LYS A 124 14.00 4.96 6.73
CA LYS A 124 14.43 3.58 6.47
C LYS A 124 14.85 2.82 7.73
N LYS A 125 15.00 3.50 8.87
CA LYS A 125 15.44 2.89 10.14
C LYS A 125 14.27 2.29 10.90
N GLY A 126 13.07 2.85 10.75
CA GLY A 126 11.86 2.30 11.34
C GLY A 126 11.31 1.08 10.58
N ASP A 127 10.42 0.35 11.25
CA ASP A 127 9.76 -0.82 10.68
C ASP A 127 8.87 -0.43 9.49
N GLN A 128 9.17 -0.97 8.30
CA GLN A 128 8.41 -0.66 7.09
C GLN A 128 7.08 -1.42 7.01
N ARG A 129 6.92 -2.50 7.78
CA ARG A 129 5.76 -3.39 7.82
C ARG A 129 4.77 -3.02 8.93
N ASN A 130 5.31 -2.53 10.06
CA ASN A 130 4.56 -2.22 11.27
C ASN A 130 5.10 -0.97 12.00
N GLY A 131 5.32 0.11 11.25
CA GLY A 131 5.96 1.33 11.77
C GLY A 131 5.03 2.33 12.44
N GLY A 132 3.72 2.04 12.48
CA GLY A 132 2.75 2.83 13.24
C GLY A 132 2.40 4.21 12.68
N GLN A 133 2.76 4.51 11.42
CA GLN A 133 2.42 5.79 10.78
C GLN A 133 1.89 5.63 9.35
N VAL A 134 1.04 6.57 8.91
CA VAL A 134 0.71 6.77 7.50
C VAL A 134 1.78 7.65 6.85
N CYS A 135 2.50 7.12 5.87
CA CYS A 135 3.61 7.82 5.23
C CYS A 135 3.53 7.77 3.70
N ARG A 136 4.04 8.81 3.04
CA ARG A 136 4.40 8.73 1.62
C ARG A 136 5.71 7.96 1.45
N LYS A 137 5.74 7.02 0.51
CA LYS A 137 6.93 6.24 0.18
C LYS A 137 7.21 6.32 -1.32
N VAL A 138 8.47 6.12 -1.68
CA VAL A 138 8.90 5.93 -3.06
C VAL A 138 9.30 4.47 -3.21
N ARG A 139 8.59 3.74 -4.06
CA ARG A 139 8.74 2.29 -4.24
C ARG A 139 9.08 2.00 -5.70
N ALA A 140 10.07 1.16 -5.96
CA ALA A 140 10.51 0.85 -7.32
C ALA A 140 9.80 -0.39 -7.85
N TYR A 141 9.04 -0.31 -8.95
CA TYR A 141 8.30 -1.46 -9.47
C TYR A 141 9.01 -2.20 -10.61
N LYS A 142 10.00 -1.57 -11.24
CA LYS A 142 10.86 -2.23 -12.24
C LYS A 142 12.12 -2.80 -11.58
N LYS A 143 12.46 -4.08 -11.86
CA LYS A 143 13.68 -4.75 -11.35
C LYS A 143 14.99 -4.01 -11.68
N LYS A 144 15.08 -3.37 -12.86
CA LYS A 144 16.27 -2.59 -13.28
C LYS A 144 15.98 -1.08 -13.22
N ASN A 145 15.89 -0.53 -12.01
CA ASN A 145 15.63 0.90 -11.75
C ASN A 145 16.89 1.80 -11.75
N ARG A 146 17.98 1.39 -12.41
CA ARG A 146 19.26 2.13 -12.48
C ARG A 146 19.83 2.59 -11.11
N GLY A 147 19.66 1.79 -10.05
CA GLY A 147 20.69 1.64 -9.02
C GLY A 147 20.64 2.50 -7.74
N LYS A 148 19.48 2.81 -7.16
CA LYS A 148 19.44 3.50 -5.83
C LYS A 148 18.40 3.01 -4.81
N LEU A 149 17.49 2.12 -5.18
CA LEU A 149 16.39 1.68 -4.32
C LEU A 149 16.25 0.15 -4.37
N GLN A 150 16.59 -0.56 -3.29
CA GLN A 150 15.97 -1.83 -2.83
C GLN A 150 16.30 -2.05 -1.34
N PRO A 151 15.31 -2.35 -0.48
CA PRO A 151 14.97 -3.78 -0.30
C PRO A 151 13.52 -4.15 -0.65
N SER A 152 12.56 -3.23 -0.62
CA SER A 152 11.18 -3.59 -0.94
C SER A 152 10.96 -3.66 -2.44
N LEU A 153 10.92 -4.87 -2.99
CA LEU A 153 10.35 -5.09 -4.32
C LEU A 153 8.82 -5.06 -4.15
N PRO A 154 8.10 -4.00 -4.60
CA PRO A 154 6.66 -4.12 -4.81
C PRO A 154 6.47 -5.30 -5.74
N VAL A 155 5.64 -6.23 -5.29
CA VAL A 155 5.53 -7.47 -6.01
C VAL A 155 4.50 -7.28 -7.14
N PHE A 156 3.52 -6.37 -6.98
CA PHE A 156 2.37 -6.25 -7.90
C PHE A 156 1.68 -4.89 -7.84
N ILE A 157 1.01 -4.49 -8.92
CA ILE A 157 0.13 -3.31 -8.98
C ILE A 157 -1.25 -3.77 -9.47
N VAL A 158 -2.33 -3.24 -8.87
CA VAL A 158 -3.69 -3.75 -9.06
C VAL A 158 -4.72 -2.63 -9.14
N GLY A 159 -5.48 -2.57 -10.24
CA GLY A 159 -6.55 -1.59 -10.52
C GLY A 159 -7.59 -2.06 -11.55
#